data_AF-A0A1Y2VX97-F1
#
_entry.id   AF-A0A1Y2VX97-F1
#
_cell.length_a   1.000
_cell.length_b   1.000
_cell.length_c   1.000
_cell.angle_alpha   90.00
_cell.angle_beta   90.00
_cell.angle_gamma   90.00
#
_symmetry.space_group_name_H-M   'P 1'
#
loop_
_entity.id
_entity.type
_entity.pdbx_description
1 polymer ?
#
loop_
_entity_poly.entity_id
_entity_poly.type
_entity_poly.pdbx_seq_one_letter_code
_entity_poly.pdbx_strand_id
1 'polypeptide(L)'
;MSLYPLIEAREAEMKNQSITKLIENGLISEDRRMEFKCDMINYENKRLAHMRENTRPFRYSRHRHQKIEEEFKRVHFYNFIHCVDDWLKDHLRNDGRCIQIYEDVMSAVCRSDSRREPDSKPNIRERIETPFSVSRAAPGSAKSNAELIDALALATGMKTRSAMSICGQIKWSDSIARKGISGSWMGGSGFVSGGRLGRDHMLSDVPNHFVRDRLVDYIDTQLEEEDQKEAARNAVFSDLSPAEMEQYSVLVAQKIKEKQPKELSELAKQVTGGREIKNQHERAYMFDQAEALEYVDIEIDLTPKPGFATRRFPLGCGSVYEAGQPRLTAVEADVDIGSDIDRDCDQIRAMIVRFTSETEWTVDDFRRALGIQGRPKLTKFLRDDGPNKGDRVIFELAWEFFKRRELLGLHTVEGSKDESEDESEGGDILQESSGNTKKRQSPGGDGTRKRVRKT
;
A
#
# COMPACT_ATOMS: atom_id res chain seq x y z
N MET A 1 7.84 -26.57 18.23
CA MET A 1 6.98 -27.43 17.40
C MET A 1 6.57 -26.64 16.17
N SER A 2 6.67 -27.19 14.96
CA SER A 2 6.29 -26.48 13.73
C SER A 2 4.76 -26.33 13.66
N LEU A 3 4.27 -25.11 13.41
CA LEU A 3 2.84 -24.84 13.19
C LEU A 3 2.34 -25.34 11.83
N TYR A 4 3.24 -25.79 10.96
CA TYR A 4 2.94 -26.16 9.58
C TYR A 4 1.89 -27.28 9.43
N PRO A 5 1.93 -28.39 10.20
CA PRO A 5 0.93 -29.45 10.07
C PRO A 5 -0.49 -29.01 10.46
N LEU A 6 -0.62 -28.06 11.40
CA LEU A 6 -1.93 -27.50 11.79
C LEU A 6 -2.51 -26.64 10.67
N ILE A 7 -1.67 -25.86 9.98
CA ILE A 7 -2.08 -25.04 8.83
C ILE A 7 -2.54 -25.94 7.68
N GLU A 8 -1.76 -26.97 7.33
CA GLU A 8 -2.12 -27.90 6.25
C GLU A 8 -3.42 -28.66 6.53
N ALA A 9 -3.61 -29.14 7.76
CA ALA A 9 -4.85 -29.82 8.16
C ALA A 9 -6.07 -28.92 8.02
N ARG A 10 -5.95 -27.66 8.47
CA ARG A 10 -7.01 -26.67 8.37
C ARG A 10 -7.32 -26.28 6.93
N GLU A 11 -6.30 -26.11 6.08
CA GLU A 11 -6.52 -25.86 4.64
C GLU A 11 -7.21 -27.03 3.96
N ALA A 12 -6.84 -28.28 4.28
CA ALA A 12 -7.48 -29.46 3.75
C ALA A 12 -8.96 -29.56 4.16
N GLU A 13 -9.29 -29.17 5.39
CA GLU A 13 -10.66 -29.10 5.89
C GLU A 13 -11.47 -28.06 5.10
N MET A 14 -10.98 -26.82 5.00
CA MET A 14 -11.67 -25.73 4.27
C MET A 14 -11.93 -26.12 2.81
N LYS A 15 -10.94 -26.72 2.12
CA LYS A 15 -11.13 -27.21 0.74
C LYS A 15 -12.26 -28.22 0.63
N ASN A 16 -12.37 -29.16 1.56
CA ASN A 16 -13.43 -30.17 1.54
C ASN A 16 -14.80 -29.58 1.88
N GLN A 17 -14.87 -28.61 2.81
CA GLN A 17 -16.12 -27.90 3.12
C GLN A 17 -16.61 -27.09 1.90
N SER A 18 -15.73 -26.35 1.21
CA SER A 18 -16.09 -25.64 -0.02
C SER A 18 -16.58 -26.58 -1.12
N ILE A 19 -15.95 -27.74 -1.30
CA ILE A 19 -16.44 -28.77 -2.23
C ILE A 19 -17.83 -29.27 -1.83
N THR A 20 -18.06 -29.50 -0.54
CA THR A 20 -19.38 -29.92 -0.04
C THR A 20 -20.44 -28.86 -0.34
N LYS A 21 -20.11 -27.58 -0.19
CA LYS A 21 -20.99 -26.46 -0.58
C LYS A 21 -21.30 -26.44 -2.07
N LEU A 22 -20.32 -26.72 -2.93
CA LEU A 22 -20.57 -26.86 -4.36
C LEU A 22 -21.53 -28.03 -4.66
N ILE A 23 -21.47 -29.12 -3.88
CA ILE A 23 -22.39 -30.26 -3.99
C ILE A 23 -23.80 -29.90 -3.51
N GLU A 24 -23.91 -29.24 -2.35
CA GLU A 24 -25.20 -28.78 -1.78
C GLU A 24 -25.94 -27.82 -2.73
N ASN A 25 -25.21 -26.96 -3.44
CA ASN A 25 -25.78 -26.06 -4.44
C ASN A 25 -26.08 -26.73 -5.80
N GLY A 26 -25.84 -28.04 -5.92
CA GLY A 26 -26.11 -28.83 -7.12
C GLY A 26 -25.18 -28.51 -8.30
N LEU A 27 -24.02 -27.91 -8.03
CA LEU A 27 -23.05 -27.56 -9.07
C LEU A 27 -22.17 -28.73 -9.48
N ILE A 28 -21.83 -29.57 -8.51
CA ILE A 28 -21.13 -30.83 -8.73
C ILE A 28 -21.93 -31.93 -8.04
N SER A 29 -21.98 -33.10 -8.64
CA SER A 29 -22.56 -34.28 -7.99
C SER A 29 -21.51 -34.98 -7.12
N GLU A 30 -21.94 -35.73 -6.09
CA GLU A 30 -21.01 -36.41 -5.17
C GLU A 30 -20.08 -37.40 -5.90
N ASP A 31 -20.57 -38.06 -6.96
CA ASP A 31 -19.78 -38.96 -7.79
C ASP A 31 -18.68 -38.24 -8.61
N ARG A 32 -18.84 -36.94 -8.87
CA ARG A 32 -17.85 -36.09 -9.56
C ARG A 32 -16.88 -35.39 -8.62
N ARG A 33 -17.00 -35.58 -7.30
CA ARG A 33 -16.10 -34.97 -6.31
C ARG A 33 -14.62 -35.20 -6.60
N MET A 34 -14.27 -36.43 -6.99
CA MET A 34 -12.87 -36.79 -7.28
C MET A 34 -12.39 -36.26 -8.64
N GLU A 35 -13.29 -36.12 -9.61
CA GLU A 35 -13.00 -35.50 -10.89
C GLU A 35 -12.71 -34.01 -10.69
N PHE A 36 -13.54 -33.32 -9.89
CA PHE A 36 -13.32 -31.92 -9.52
C PHE A 36 -11.95 -31.71 -8.85
N LYS A 37 -11.58 -32.56 -7.88
CA LYS A 37 -10.24 -32.52 -7.27
C LYS A 37 -9.11 -32.69 -8.30
N CYS A 38 -9.28 -33.58 -9.29
CA CYS A 38 -8.31 -33.74 -10.38
C CYS A 38 -8.19 -32.47 -11.23
N ASP A 39 -9.32 -31.83 -11.54
CA ASP A 39 -9.34 -30.58 -12.31
C ASP A 39 -8.61 -29.45 -11.58
N MET A 40 -8.80 -29.34 -10.26
CA MET A 40 -8.07 -28.37 -9.44
C MET A 40 -6.55 -28.64 -9.43
N ILE A 41 -6.14 -29.90 -9.29
CA ILE A 41 -4.72 -30.29 -9.40
C ILE A 41 -4.16 -29.93 -10.78
N ASN A 42 -4.92 -30.20 -11.85
CA ASN A 42 -4.51 -29.91 -13.22
C ASN A 42 -4.39 -28.41 -13.48
N TYR A 43 -5.32 -27.62 -12.96
CA TYR A 43 -5.28 -26.17 -13.05
C TYR A 43 -4.04 -25.62 -12.37
N GLU A 44 -3.77 -26.04 -11.13
CA GLU A 44 -2.56 -25.63 -10.39
C GLU A 44 -1.29 -26.02 -11.16
N ASN A 45 -1.24 -27.26 -11.65
CA ASN A 45 -0.12 -27.73 -12.46
C ASN A 45 0.05 -26.93 -13.76
N LYS A 46 -1.04 -26.56 -14.44
CA LYS A 46 -0.98 -25.73 -15.65
C LYS A 46 -0.46 -24.33 -15.34
N ARG A 47 -0.90 -23.75 -14.21
CA ARG A 47 -0.41 -22.44 -13.74
C ARG A 47 1.08 -22.49 -13.42
N LEU A 48 1.53 -23.56 -12.77
CA LEU A 48 2.94 -23.80 -12.47
C LEU A 48 3.77 -24.28 -13.67
N ALA A 49 3.14 -24.83 -14.72
CA ALA A 49 3.81 -25.32 -15.93
C ALA A 49 4.42 -24.19 -16.76
N HIS A 50 3.96 -22.94 -16.61
CA HIS A 50 4.73 -21.78 -17.08
C HIS A 50 6.15 -21.70 -16.47
N MET A 51 6.45 -22.49 -15.43
CA MET A 51 7.78 -22.65 -14.84
C MET A 51 8.40 -24.05 -15.04
N ARG A 52 7.69 -25.05 -15.61
CA ARG A 52 8.18 -26.43 -15.79
C ARG A 52 7.61 -27.06 -17.06
N GLU A 53 8.48 -27.37 -18.04
CA GLU A 53 8.10 -27.78 -19.41
C GLU A 53 7.44 -29.17 -19.58
N ASN A 54 7.16 -29.95 -18.53
CA ASN A 54 6.80 -31.38 -18.72
C ASN A 54 5.73 -31.97 -17.76
N THR A 55 4.70 -31.21 -17.39
CA THR A 55 3.64 -31.74 -16.51
C THR A 55 2.50 -32.37 -17.32
N ARG A 56 2.39 -33.70 -17.30
CA ARG A 56 1.22 -34.41 -17.89
C ARG A 56 -0.03 -34.20 -17.02
N PRO A 57 -1.22 -34.02 -17.60
CA PRO A 57 -2.46 -33.85 -16.83
C PRO A 57 -2.81 -35.13 -16.06
N PHE A 58 -3.25 -34.97 -14.81
CA PHE A 58 -3.87 -36.01 -14.00
C PHE A 58 -5.22 -36.39 -14.62
N ARG A 59 -5.41 -37.69 -14.87
CA ARG A 59 -6.72 -38.26 -15.21
C ARG A 59 -7.24 -39.06 -14.04
N TYR A 60 -8.51 -38.89 -13.74
CA TYR A 60 -9.20 -39.66 -12.72
C TYR A 60 -9.15 -41.16 -13.06
N SER A 61 -8.82 -41.97 -12.06
CA SER A 61 -8.89 -43.43 -12.11
C SER A 61 -9.17 -43.94 -10.70
N ARG A 62 -10.08 -44.90 -10.56
CA ARG A 62 -10.51 -45.43 -9.25
C ARG A 62 -9.35 -45.99 -8.42
N HIS A 63 -8.34 -46.55 -9.08
CA HIS A 63 -7.13 -47.07 -8.43
C HIS A 63 -6.15 -45.98 -7.95
N ARG A 64 -6.46 -44.70 -8.15
CA ARG A 64 -5.59 -43.56 -7.81
C ARG A 64 -6.20 -42.60 -6.79
N HIS A 65 -7.30 -42.99 -6.14
CA HIS A 65 -8.00 -42.13 -5.17
C HIS A 65 -7.07 -41.55 -4.10
N GLN A 66 -6.28 -42.39 -3.45
CA GLN A 66 -5.34 -41.95 -2.41
C GLN A 66 -4.33 -40.93 -2.96
N LYS A 67 -3.79 -41.16 -4.16
CA LYS A 67 -2.83 -40.25 -4.80
C LYS A 67 -3.48 -38.90 -5.13
N ILE A 68 -4.72 -38.89 -5.58
CA ILE A 68 -5.46 -37.66 -5.86
C ILE A 68 -5.66 -36.86 -4.57
N GLU A 69 -6.02 -37.52 -3.46
CA GLU A 69 -6.15 -36.83 -2.16
C GLU A 69 -4.82 -36.24 -1.67
N GLU A 70 -3.73 -36.98 -1.81
CA GLU A 70 -2.39 -36.51 -1.43
C GLU A 70 -1.93 -35.31 -2.27
N GLU A 71 -2.14 -35.32 -3.59
CA GLU A 71 -1.80 -34.18 -4.44
C GLU A 71 -2.77 -33.00 -4.24
N PHE A 72 -4.06 -33.26 -4.01
CA PHE A 72 -5.04 -32.22 -3.73
C PHE A 72 -4.73 -31.48 -2.42
N LYS A 73 -4.21 -32.18 -1.40
CA LYS A 73 -3.70 -31.54 -0.17
C LYS A 73 -2.61 -30.52 -0.47
N ARG A 74 -1.74 -30.78 -1.44
CA ARG A 74 -0.65 -29.89 -1.86
C ARG A 74 -1.09 -28.68 -2.68
N VAL A 75 -2.32 -28.68 -3.22
CA VAL A 75 -2.87 -27.49 -3.89
C VAL A 75 -3.03 -26.39 -2.85
N HIS A 76 -2.24 -25.31 -3.00
CA HIS A 76 -2.27 -24.19 -2.08
C HIS A 76 -3.67 -23.57 -2.03
N PHE A 77 -4.17 -23.28 -0.83
CA PHE A 77 -5.55 -22.85 -0.62
C PHE A 77 -5.97 -21.65 -1.50
N TYR A 78 -5.11 -20.62 -1.57
CA TYR A 78 -5.33 -19.47 -2.45
C TYR A 78 -5.61 -19.88 -3.91
N ASN A 79 -4.88 -20.86 -4.43
CA ASN A 79 -5.03 -21.28 -5.82
C ASN A 79 -6.31 -22.07 -6.01
N PHE A 80 -6.68 -22.89 -5.04
CA PHE A 80 -7.99 -23.56 -5.02
C PHE A 80 -9.15 -22.55 -5.13
N ILE A 81 -9.12 -21.44 -4.38
CA ILE A 81 -10.17 -20.40 -4.46
C ILE A 81 -10.26 -19.79 -5.85
N HIS A 82 -9.13 -19.46 -6.48
CA HIS A 82 -9.13 -18.96 -7.86
C HIS A 82 -9.70 -19.99 -8.85
N CYS A 83 -9.39 -21.27 -8.66
CA CYS A 83 -9.95 -22.32 -9.51
C CYS A 83 -11.47 -22.44 -9.34
N VAL A 84 -11.97 -22.32 -8.10
CA VAL A 84 -13.41 -22.33 -7.82
C VAL A 84 -14.09 -21.12 -8.46
N ASP A 85 -13.52 -19.92 -8.33
CA ASP A 85 -14.03 -18.68 -8.94
C ASP A 85 -14.10 -18.79 -10.47
N ASP A 86 -13.02 -19.23 -11.12
CA ASP A 86 -12.99 -19.46 -12.57
C ASP A 86 -14.00 -20.54 -12.99
N TRP A 87 -14.10 -21.64 -12.22
CA TRP A 87 -15.05 -22.71 -12.50
C TRP A 87 -16.49 -22.22 -12.40
N LEU A 88 -16.84 -21.45 -11.36
CA LEU A 88 -18.16 -20.86 -11.19
C LEU A 88 -18.49 -19.90 -12.35
N LYS A 89 -17.54 -19.05 -12.73
CA LYS A 89 -17.70 -18.16 -13.90
C LYS A 89 -17.97 -18.94 -15.17
N ASP A 90 -17.33 -20.07 -15.40
CA ASP A 90 -17.53 -20.85 -16.62
C ASP A 90 -18.85 -21.64 -16.62
N HIS A 91 -19.30 -22.11 -15.46
CA HIS A 91 -20.49 -22.97 -15.36
C HIS A 91 -21.78 -22.19 -15.05
N LEU A 92 -21.69 -20.95 -14.54
CA LEU A 92 -22.83 -20.13 -14.11
C LEU A 92 -22.97 -18.80 -14.87
N ARG A 93 -22.37 -18.64 -16.06
CA ARG A 93 -22.40 -17.37 -16.83
C ARG A 93 -23.76 -16.69 -16.94
N ASN A 94 -24.84 -17.47 -16.92
CA ASN A 94 -26.22 -16.98 -17.08
C ASN A 94 -27.14 -17.34 -15.89
N ASP A 95 -26.59 -17.85 -14.77
CA ASP A 95 -27.38 -18.16 -13.58
C ASP A 95 -27.35 -16.96 -12.61
N GLY A 96 -28.51 -16.36 -12.34
CA GLY A 96 -28.65 -15.26 -11.38
C GLY A 96 -28.26 -15.62 -9.95
N ARG A 97 -28.08 -16.91 -9.64
CA ARG A 97 -27.61 -17.42 -8.35
C ARG A 97 -26.09 -17.45 -8.20
N CYS A 98 -25.31 -17.09 -9.22
CA CYS A 98 -23.85 -17.17 -9.19
C CYS A 98 -23.23 -16.51 -7.94
N ILE A 99 -23.75 -15.35 -7.54
CA ILE A 99 -23.28 -14.62 -6.35
C ILE A 99 -23.64 -15.39 -5.08
N GLN A 100 -24.90 -15.80 -4.92
CA GLN A 100 -25.35 -16.53 -3.74
C GLN A 100 -24.58 -17.83 -3.53
N ILE A 101 -24.27 -18.54 -4.62
CA ILE A 101 -23.53 -19.79 -4.57
C ILE A 101 -22.05 -19.53 -4.26
N TYR A 102 -21.46 -18.50 -4.84
CA TYR A 102 -20.10 -18.06 -4.47
C TYR A 102 -20.02 -17.73 -2.99
N GLU A 103 -20.98 -16.94 -2.46
CA GLU A 103 -21.06 -16.62 -1.03
C GLU A 103 -21.20 -17.85 -0.16
N ASP A 104 -22.05 -18.82 -0.51
CA ASP A 104 -22.23 -20.05 0.27
C ASP A 104 -20.95 -20.91 0.24
N VAL A 105 -20.27 -21.01 -0.90
CA VAL A 105 -18.99 -21.74 -1.03
C VAL A 105 -17.86 -21.04 -0.25
N MET A 106 -17.85 -19.70 -0.23
CA MET A 106 -16.89 -18.90 0.52
C MET A 106 -17.22 -18.83 2.02
N SER A 107 -18.46 -19.12 2.42
CA SER A 107 -18.82 -19.23 3.85
C SER A 107 -18.06 -20.37 4.54
N ALA A 108 -17.76 -21.45 3.80
CA ALA A 108 -16.90 -22.55 4.24
C ALA A 108 -15.42 -22.16 4.36
N VAL A 109 -15.01 -21.06 3.71
CA VAL A 109 -13.63 -20.56 3.70
C VAL A 109 -13.36 -19.68 4.93
N CYS A 110 -14.39 -19.08 5.55
CA CYS A 110 -14.20 -18.20 6.70
C CYS A 110 -15.41 -18.16 7.66
N ARG A 111 -15.25 -18.82 8.82
CA ARG A 111 -15.58 -18.25 10.16
C ARG A 111 -14.66 -18.81 11.25
N SER A 112 -13.34 -18.80 11.05
CA SER A 112 -12.50 -18.66 12.26
C SER A 112 -12.70 -17.24 12.74
N ASP A 113 -12.91 -17.06 14.04
CA ASP A 113 -13.14 -15.80 14.75
C ASP A 113 -12.08 -14.70 14.54
N SER A 114 -11.14 -14.88 13.63
CA SER A 114 -10.55 -13.78 12.88
C SER A 114 -11.56 -13.15 11.90
N ARG A 115 -12.74 -12.72 12.38
CA ARG A 115 -12.98 -11.29 12.18
C ARG A 115 -11.70 -10.70 12.76
N ARG A 116 -10.81 -10.19 11.89
CA ARG A 116 -9.99 -9.07 12.37
C ARG A 116 -11.03 -8.20 13.04
N GLU A 117 -10.99 -8.09 14.37
CA GLU A 117 -11.70 -6.98 14.99
C GLU A 117 -11.36 -5.80 14.08
N PRO A 118 -12.38 -5.15 13.49
CA PRO A 118 -12.12 -4.07 12.53
C PRO A 118 -11.04 -3.23 13.15
N ASP A 119 -9.85 -3.19 12.52
CA ASP A 119 -8.59 -2.78 13.17
C ASP A 119 -8.95 -1.67 14.14
N SER A 120 -8.87 -1.94 15.45
CA SER A 120 -9.41 -1.04 16.47
C SER A 120 -8.71 0.31 16.49
N LYS A 121 -7.65 0.42 15.69
CA LYS A 121 -7.09 1.68 15.23
C LYS A 121 -8.20 2.55 14.60
N PRO A 122 -8.52 3.71 15.20
CA PRO A 122 -9.44 4.65 14.59
C PRO A 122 -8.93 4.99 13.19
N ASN A 123 -9.80 4.91 12.18
CA ASN A 123 -9.41 5.36 10.85
C ASN A 123 -9.18 6.87 10.96
N ILE A 124 -7.92 7.31 10.87
CA ILE A 124 -7.53 8.72 10.98
C ILE A 124 -8.29 9.59 9.95
N ARG A 125 -8.76 8.98 8.85
CA ARG A 125 -9.56 9.59 7.77
C ARG A 125 -11.07 9.30 7.84
N GLU A 126 -11.56 8.63 8.88
CA GLU A 126 -12.99 8.59 9.26
C GLU A 126 -13.41 9.89 9.98
N ARG A 127 -12.45 10.76 10.29
CA ARG A 127 -12.74 12.12 10.73
C ARG A 127 -13.56 12.82 9.65
N ILE A 128 -14.77 13.18 10.03
CA ILE A 128 -15.64 14.08 9.27
C ILE A 128 -14.84 15.37 9.04
N GLU A 129 -14.33 15.56 7.82
CA GLU A 129 -13.43 16.67 7.50
C GLU A 129 -14.20 17.99 7.33
N THR A 130 -15.52 17.95 7.03
CA THR A 130 -16.36 19.15 7.02
C THR A 130 -17.66 18.93 7.80
N PRO A 131 -18.15 19.93 8.55
CA PRO A 131 -19.36 19.82 9.38
C PRO A 131 -20.67 19.72 8.57
N PHE A 132 -20.61 19.83 7.25
CA PHE A 132 -21.77 19.75 6.32
C PHE A 132 -21.83 18.42 5.56
N SER A 133 -20.75 17.63 5.61
CA SER A 133 -20.68 16.31 4.98
C SER A 133 -21.55 15.28 5.69
N VAL A 134 -21.89 15.49 6.96
CA VAL A 134 -22.86 14.65 7.68
C VAL A 134 -24.26 15.21 7.44
N SER A 135 -25.18 14.34 7.02
CA SER A 135 -26.56 14.78 6.84
C SER A 135 -27.16 15.25 8.18
N ARG A 136 -27.83 16.39 8.13
CA ARG A 136 -28.57 16.98 9.27
C ARG A 136 -30.07 16.71 9.20
N ALA A 137 -30.50 15.91 8.22
CA ALA A 137 -31.88 15.48 8.12
C ALA A 137 -32.30 14.74 9.41
N ALA A 138 -33.59 14.82 9.74
CA ALA A 138 -34.14 14.09 10.86
C ALA A 138 -33.84 12.57 10.71
N PRO A 139 -33.67 11.82 11.82
CA PRO A 139 -33.47 10.38 11.75
C PRO A 139 -34.53 9.70 10.88
N GLY A 140 -34.10 8.89 9.90
CA GLY A 140 -34.99 8.24 8.93
C GLY A 140 -35.42 9.11 7.73
N SER A 141 -35.07 10.39 7.71
CA SER A 141 -35.28 11.30 6.57
C SER A 141 -33.99 11.57 5.78
N ALA A 142 -32.84 11.09 6.27
CA ALA A 142 -31.57 11.21 5.56
C ALA A 142 -31.59 10.35 4.29
N LYS A 143 -31.30 10.97 3.15
CA LYS A 143 -31.16 10.26 1.87
C LYS A 143 -29.99 9.28 1.93
N SER A 144 -30.25 8.05 1.53
CA SER A 144 -29.24 7.07 1.21
C SER A 144 -28.35 7.54 0.06
N ASN A 145 -27.17 6.93 -0.07
CA ASN A 145 -26.24 7.26 -1.16
C ASN A 145 -26.87 7.08 -2.56
N ALA A 146 -27.74 6.08 -2.73
CA ALA A 146 -28.47 5.88 -3.97
C ALA A 146 -29.46 7.03 -4.23
N GLU A 147 -30.23 7.41 -3.21
CA GLU A 147 -31.19 8.53 -3.31
C GLU A 147 -30.50 9.87 -3.58
N LEU A 148 -29.29 10.10 -3.05
CA LEU A 148 -28.50 11.29 -3.38
C LEU A 148 -28.12 11.33 -4.86
N ILE A 149 -27.70 10.19 -5.43
CA ILE A 149 -27.34 10.08 -6.85
C ILE A 149 -28.57 10.24 -7.73
N ASP A 150 -29.67 9.60 -7.37
CA ASP A 150 -30.93 9.69 -8.12
C ASP A 150 -31.50 11.12 -8.08
N ALA A 151 -31.38 11.81 -6.93
CA ALA A 151 -31.75 13.22 -6.81
C ALA A 151 -30.92 14.12 -7.73
N LEU A 152 -29.59 13.91 -7.79
CA LEU A 152 -28.74 14.60 -8.75
C LEU A 152 -29.17 14.29 -10.19
N ALA A 153 -29.41 13.00 -10.48
CA ALA A 153 -29.77 12.55 -11.81
C ALA A 153 -31.02 13.23 -12.35
N LEU A 154 -32.05 13.27 -11.50
CA LEU A 154 -33.33 13.88 -11.79
C LEU A 154 -33.21 15.40 -11.93
N ALA A 155 -32.47 16.07 -11.04
CA ALA A 155 -32.33 17.53 -11.05
C ALA A 155 -31.62 18.07 -12.29
N THR A 156 -30.61 17.36 -12.81
CA THR A 156 -29.84 17.82 -13.97
C THR A 156 -30.29 17.14 -15.28
N GLY A 157 -31.36 16.34 -15.26
CA GLY A 157 -31.81 15.56 -16.42
C GLY A 157 -30.78 14.55 -16.94
N MET A 158 -29.80 14.14 -16.12
CA MET A 158 -28.80 13.17 -16.53
C MET A 158 -29.32 11.74 -16.39
N LYS A 159 -28.84 10.83 -17.24
CA LYS A 159 -29.17 9.41 -17.12
C LYS A 159 -28.60 8.88 -15.80
N THR A 160 -29.36 8.07 -15.07
CA THR A 160 -28.93 7.44 -13.81
C THR A 160 -27.56 6.78 -13.95
N ARG A 161 -27.29 6.08 -15.06
CA ARG A 161 -25.97 5.47 -15.31
C ARG A 161 -24.81 6.48 -15.34
N SER A 162 -25.04 7.66 -15.90
CA SER A 162 -24.06 8.76 -15.91
C SER A 162 -23.90 9.33 -14.51
N ALA A 163 -25.00 9.55 -13.78
CA ALA A 163 -24.97 10.01 -12.39
C ALA A 163 -24.17 9.06 -11.49
N MET A 164 -24.42 7.76 -11.62
CA MET A 164 -23.68 6.77 -10.85
C MET A 164 -22.19 6.75 -11.21
N SER A 165 -21.81 7.02 -12.47
CA SER A 165 -20.40 7.08 -12.88
C SER A 165 -19.59 8.17 -12.17
N ILE A 166 -20.25 9.25 -11.71
CA ILE A 166 -19.66 10.31 -10.88
C ILE A 166 -19.17 9.73 -9.55
N CYS A 167 -19.93 8.78 -9.00
CA CYS A 167 -19.61 8.06 -7.77
C CYS A 167 -18.54 6.98 -7.96
N GLY A 168 -18.31 6.54 -9.20
CA GLY A 168 -17.19 5.69 -9.63
C GLY A 168 -15.81 6.19 -9.19
N GLN A 169 -15.72 7.51 -9.00
CA GLN A 169 -14.52 8.25 -8.68
C GLN A 169 -14.45 8.70 -7.21
N ILE A 170 -15.39 8.26 -6.35
CA ILE A 170 -15.28 8.52 -4.92
C ILE A 170 -14.04 7.77 -4.43
N LYS A 171 -12.99 8.53 -4.13
CA LYS A 171 -11.86 8.03 -3.37
C LYS A 171 -12.20 8.15 -1.89
N TRP A 172 -12.71 7.08 -1.28
CA TRP A 172 -12.69 6.96 0.18
C TRP A 172 -11.50 6.07 0.58
N SER A 173 -10.68 6.59 1.50
CA SER A 173 -9.45 5.93 1.95
C SER A 173 -9.77 5.03 3.13
N ASP A 174 -10.05 3.76 2.84
CA ASP A 174 -10.28 2.77 3.90
C ASP A 174 -9.76 1.37 3.52
N SER A 175 -9.08 1.20 2.37
CA SER A 175 -8.91 -0.10 1.69
C SER A 175 -8.11 -1.21 2.37
N ILE A 176 -8.72 -2.35 2.73
CA ILE A 176 -7.93 -3.56 3.11
C ILE A 176 -7.38 -4.25 1.85
N ALA A 177 -8.13 -4.28 0.75
CA ALA A 177 -7.74 -4.99 -0.48
C ALA A 177 -6.66 -4.25 -1.31
N ARG A 178 -6.51 -2.93 -1.09
CA ARG A 178 -5.45 -2.09 -1.68
C ARG A 178 -4.70 -1.26 -0.63
N LYS A 179 -4.65 -1.68 0.63
CA LYS A 179 -3.83 -1.02 1.69
C LYS A 179 -4.11 0.50 1.87
N GLY A 180 -5.37 0.90 1.86
CA GLY A 180 -5.83 2.26 2.10
C GLY A 180 -6.08 3.08 0.85
N ILE A 181 -5.52 2.68 -0.30
CA ILE A 181 -5.20 3.62 -1.40
C ILE A 181 -6.42 4.16 -2.16
N SER A 182 -7.48 3.38 -2.35
CA SER A 182 -8.73 3.87 -2.98
C SER A 182 -9.83 2.82 -2.95
N GLY A 183 -11.05 3.29 -2.66
CA GLY A 183 -12.27 2.72 -3.20
C GLY A 183 -12.48 3.14 -4.65
N SER A 184 -13.01 2.26 -5.49
CA SER A 184 -13.53 2.58 -6.81
C SER A 184 -14.84 1.83 -7.00
N TRP A 185 -15.86 2.58 -7.42
CA TRP A 185 -17.16 2.01 -7.76
C TRP A 185 -17.20 1.66 -9.26
N MET A 186 -17.68 0.46 -9.58
CA MET A 186 -17.68 -0.03 -10.96
C MET A 186 -19.03 0.19 -11.64
N GLY A 187 -19.04 1.18 -12.53
CA GLY A 187 -20.17 1.60 -13.37
C GLY A 187 -20.95 0.47 -14.05
N GLY A 188 -22.07 0.09 -13.46
CA GLY A 188 -23.04 -0.87 -14.03
C GLY A 188 -23.22 -2.15 -13.24
N SER A 189 -22.36 -2.42 -12.25
CA SER A 189 -22.46 -3.63 -11.43
C SER A 189 -23.12 -3.38 -10.06
N GLY A 190 -23.30 -2.10 -9.68
CA GLY A 190 -23.72 -1.71 -8.33
C GLY A 190 -22.63 -1.88 -7.28
N PHE A 191 -21.58 -2.67 -7.56
CA PHE A 191 -20.52 -2.97 -6.62
C PHE A 191 -19.54 -1.82 -6.40
N VAL A 192 -19.23 -1.67 -5.14
CA VAL A 192 -18.20 -0.85 -4.54
C VAL A 192 -17.03 -1.78 -4.24
N SER A 193 -15.82 -1.39 -4.67
CA SER A 193 -14.61 -2.16 -4.38
C SER A 193 -13.55 -1.25 -3.76
N GLY A 194 -12.73 -1.79 -2.85
CA GLY A 194 -11.81 -1.04 -2.02
C GLY A 194 -12.48 -0.54 -0.73
N GLY A 195 -11.69 -0.07 0.24
CA GLY A 195 -12.17 0.19 1.61
C GLY A 195 -11.95 -0.98 2.61
N ARG A 196 -12.33 -0.79 3.90
CA ARG A 196 -12.40 -1.88 4.92
C ARG A 196 -13.46 -2.88 4.51
N LEU A 197 -14.37 -2.39 3.68
CA LEU A 197 -15.24 -3.10 2.77
C LEU A 197 -14.45 -4.24 2.06
N GLY A 198 -13.59 -3.97 1.09
CA GLY A 198 -12.86 -5.02 0.38
C GLY A 198 -13.44 -5.26 -1.01
N ARG A 199 -13.83 -6.50 -1.35
CA ARG A 199 -14.51 -6.80 -2.63
C ARG A 199 -16.01 -6.99 -2.39
N ASP A 200 -16.81 -6.73 -3.43
CA ASP A 200 -18.24 -7.07 -3.48
C ASP A 200 -19.14 -6.32 -2.50
N HIS A 201 -18.81 -5.05 -2.20
CA HIS A 201 -19.63 -4.20 -1.33
C HIS A 201 -20.70 -3.43 -2.08
N MET A 202 -21.69 -2.95 -1.33
CA MET A 202 -22.76 -2.13 -1.87
C MET A 202 -22.54 -0.65 -1.59
N LEU A 203 -23.17 0.21 -2.40
CA LEU A 203 -23.12 1.66 -2.21
C LEU A 203 -23.65 2.08 -0.83
N SER A 204 -24.54 1.28 -0.22
CA SER A 204 -25.02 1.44 1.15
C SER A 204 -23.92 1.34 2.20
N ASP A 205 -22.83 0.63 1.90
CA ASP A 205 -21.74 0.39 2.86
C ASP A 205 -20.74 1.56 2.89
N VAL A 206 -20.82 2.47 1.91
CA VAL A 206 -19.96 3.66 1.85
C VAL A 206 -20.50 4.72 2.81
N PRO A 207 -19.69 5.29 3.72
CA PRO A 207 -20.14 6.37 4.58
C PRO A 207 -20.65 7.56 3.76
N ASN A 208 -21.83 8.07 4.13
CA ASN A 208 -22.58 9.06 3.35
C ASN A 208 -21.79 10.35 3.05
N HIS A 209 -20.92 10.76 3.98
CA HIS A 209 -20.11 11.96 3.85
C HIS A 209 -19.14 11.94 2.65
N PHE A 210 -18.62 10.77 2.26
CA PHE A 210 -17.76 10.66 1.07
C PHE A 210 -18.53 10.88 -0.23
N VAL A 211 -19.76 10.38 -0.30
CA VAL A 211 -20.64 10.58 -1.45
C VAL A 211 -21.02 12.05 -1.54
N ARG A 212 -21.44 12.65 -0.42
CA ARG A 212 -21.81 14.07 -0.34
C ARG A 212 -20.68 14.99 -0.80
N ASP A 213 -19.46 14.84 -0.28
CA ASP A 213 -18.29 15.65 -0.68
C ASP A 213 -18.04 15.57 -2.19
N ARG A 214 -18.13 14.36 -2.77
CA ARG A 214 -17.91 14.16 -4.20
C ARG A 214 -19.02 14.78 -5.05
N LEU A 215 -20.27 14.73 -4.59
CA LEU A 215 -21.39 15.34 -5.31
C LEU A 215 -21.29 16.87 -5.30
N VAL A 216 -20.88 17.48 -4.18
CA VAL A 216 -20.62 18.94 -4.12
C VAL A 216 -19.54 19.34 -5.12
N ASP A 217 -18.39 18.67 -5.08
CA ASP A 217 -17.29 18.93 -6.01
C ASP A 217 -17.72 18.76 -7.47
N TYR A 218 -18.48 17.72 -7.78
CA TYR A 218 -19.00 17.52 -9.13
C TYR A 218 -19.93 18.66 -9.56
N ILE A 219 -20.89 19.03 -8.71
CA ILE A 219 -21.84 20.12 -9.01
C ILE A 219 -21.08 21.42 -9.28
N ASP A 220 -20.09 21.73 -8.46
CA ASP A 220 -19.38 23.00 -8.56
C ASP A 220 -18.42 23.05 -9.77
N THR A 221 -17.78 21.92 -10.11
CA THR A 221 -16.72 21.87 -11.12
C THR A 221 -17.13 21.33 -12.49
N GLN A 222 -18.22 20.56 -12.60
CA GLN A 222 -18.61 19.85 -13.83
C GLN A 222 -19.93 20.33 -14.42
N LEU A 223 -20.80 20.97 -13.63
CA LEU A 223 -21.97 21.65 -14.18
C LEU A 223 -21.56 23.06 -14.61
N GLU A 224 -22.09 23.51 -15.75
CA GLU A 224 -21.74 24.83 -16.31
C GLU A 224 -22.78 25.89 -15.95
N GLU A 225 -24.07 25.51 -15.98
CA GLU A 225 -25.19 26.42 -15.75
C GLU A 225 -25.51 26.58 -14.26
N GLU A 226 -25.55 27.82 -13.76
CA GLU A 226 -25.81 28.08 -12.34
C GLU A 226 -27.21 27.63 -11.92
N ASP A 227 -28.22 27.77 -12.78
CA ASP A 227 -29.58 27.27 -12.53
C ASP A 227 -29.59 25.75 -12.32
N GLN A 228 -28.76 25.01 -13.07
CA GLN A 228 -28.60 23.56 -12.90
C GLN A 228 -27.84 23.24 -11.61
N LYS A 229 -26.83 24.04 -11.25
CA LYS A 229 -26.11 23.88 -9.97
C LYS A 229 -27.04 24.09 -8.79
N GLU A 230 -27.82 25.16 -8.80
CA GLU A 230 -28.78 25.47 -7.74
C GLU A 230 -29.84 24.38 -7.62
N ALA A 231 -30.41 23.93 -8.74
CA ALA A 231 -31.37 22.83 -8.76
C ALA A 231 -30.75 21.53 -8.20
N ALA A 232 -29.52 21.20 -8.59
CA ALA A 232 -28.80 20.03 -8.09
C ALA A 232 -28.48 20.14 -6.59
N ARG A 233 -27.98 21.28 -6.12
CA ARG A 233 -27.69 21.55 -4.70
C ARG A 233 -28.95 21.36 -3.85
N ASN A 234 -30.05 21.98 -4.25
CA ASN A 234 -31.33 21.89 -3.55
C ASN A 234 -31.91 20.47 -3.54
N ALA A 235 -31.75 19.74 -4.65
CA ALA A 235 -32.23 18.36 -4.75
C ALA A 235 -31.40 17.38 -3.91
N VAL A 236 -30.07 17.49 -3.93
CA VAL A 236 -29.17 16.55 -3.23
C VAL A 236 -29.08 16.88 -1.74
N PHE A 237 -28.92 18.17 -1.41
CA PHE A 237 -28.66 18.67 -0.06
C PHE A 237 -29.84 19.43 0.51
N SER A 238 -31.04 18.86 0.40
CA SER A 238 -32.28 19.45 0.93
C SER A 238 -32.27 19.67 2.46
N ASP A 239 -31.27 19.11 3.15
CA ASP A 239 -31.03 19.29 4.58
C ASP A 239 -30.13 20.49 4.91
N LEU A 240 -29.62 21.21 3.92
CA LEU A 240 -28.78 22.39 4.08
C LEU A 240 -29.48 23.63 3.51
N SER A 241 -29.32 24.77 4.18
CA SER A 241 -29.75 26.07 3.63
C SER A 241 -28.79 26.54 2.52
N PRO A 242 -29.21 27.48 1.64
CA PRO A 242 -28.34 28.02 0.59
C PRO A 242 -27.02 28.58 1.11
N ALA A 243 -27.04 29.27 2.26
CA ALA A 243 -25.83 29.82 2.90
C ALA A 243 -24.89 28.73 3.43
N GLU A 244 -25.43 27.65 3.99
CA GLU A 244 -24.62 26.51 4.43
C GLU A 244 -24.04 25.74 3.25
N MET A 245 -24.77 25.66 2.14
CA MET A 245 -24.28 25.04 0.92
C MET A 245 -23.12 25.83 0.32
N GLU A 246 -23.19 27.17 0.29
CA GLU A 246 -22.07 28.00 -0.14
C GLU A 246 -20.82 27.76 0.74
N GLN A 247 -20.99 27.70 2.05
CA GLN A 247 -19.89 27.35 2.97
C GLN A 247 -19.33 25.95 2.72
N TYR A 248 -20.21 24.97 2.47
CA TYR A 248 -19.81 23.60 2.19
C TYR A 248 -18.99 23.50 0.89
N SER A 249 -19.45 24.16 -0.18
CA SER A 249 -18.72 24.27 -1.45
C SER A 249 -17.33 24.87 -1.27
N VAL A 250 -17.19 25.95 -0.49
CA VAL A 250 -15.89 26.57 -0.21
C VAL A 250 -14.97 25.62 0.54
N LEU A 251 -15.47 24.91 1.57
CA LEU A 251 -14.67 23.96 2.34
C LEU A 251 -14.21 22.76 1.50
N VAL A 252 -15.09 22.23 0.64
CA VAL A 252 -14.74 21.13 -0.28
C VAL A 252 -13.71 21.59 -1.30
N ALA A 253 -13.88 22.78 -1.89
CA ALA A 253 -12.92 23.35 -2.84
C ALA A 253 -11.55 23.62 -2.18
N GLN A 254 -11.53 24.16 -0.97
CA GLN A 254 -10.30 24.38 -0.20
C GLN A 254 -9.58 23.04 0.05
N LYS A 255 -10.31 22.02 0.51
CA LYS A 255 -9.78 20.67 0.72
C LYS A 255 -9.17 20.07 -0.55
N ILE A 256 -9.83 20.22 -1.70
CA ILE A 256 -9.30 19.71 -2.97
C ILE A 256 -8.04 20.48 -3.38
N LYS A 257 -8.03 21.80 -3.17
CA LYS A 257 -6.90 22.67 -3.48
C LYS A 257 -5.69 22.42 -2.58
N GLU A 258 -5.92 22.14 -1.30
CA GLU A 258 -4.89 21.71 -0.35
C GLU A 258 -4.30 20.36 -0.80
N LYS A 259 -5.14 19.40 -1.19
CA LYS A 259 -4.71 18.05 -1.62
C LYS A 259 -4.07 17.95 -3.02
N GLN A 260 -4.23 18.90 -3.96
CA GLN A 260 -3.94 18.62 -5.39
C GLN A 260 -2.67 19.17 -6.08
N PRO A 261 -1.93 20.21 -5.61
CA PRO A 261 -0.62 20.46 -6.26
C PRO A 261 0.55 20.83 -5.34
N LYS A 262 0.31 21.38 -4.14
CA LYS A 262 1.41 21.82 -3.26
C LYS A 262 2.07 20.61 -2.59
N GLU A 263 1.27 19.71 -2.01
CA GLU A 263 1.76 18.46 -1.40
C GLU A 263 2.44 17.56 -2.42
N LEU A 264 1.82 17.30 -3.58
CA LEU A 264 2.41 16.47 -4.63
C LEU A 264 3.73 17.03 -5.19
N SER A 265 3.89 18.35 -5.25
CA SER A 265 5.14 18.99 -5.70
C SER A 265 6.22 18.95 -4.62
N GLU A 266 5.86 19.15 -3.36
CA GLU A 266 6.77 19.07 -2.22
C GLU A 266 7.21 17.62 -1.95
N LEU A 267 6.29 16.66 -2.01
CA LEU A 267 6.60 15.24 -1.94
C LEU A 267 7.40 14.76 -3.15
N ALA A 268 7.13 15.29 -4.35
CA ALA A 268 7.97 15.04 -5.51
C ALA A 268 9.42 15.53 -5.30
N LYS A 269 9.59 16.66 -4.61
CA LYS A 269 10.92 17.14 -4.19
C LYS A 269 11.53 16.24 -3.14
N GLN A 270 10.77 15.73 -2.17
CA GLN A 270 11.26 14.75 -1.19
C GLN A 270 11.73 13.45 -1.86
N VAL A 271 11.04 13.01 -2.91
CA VAL A 271 11.42 11.78 -3.63
C VAL A 271 12.68 11.98 -4.48
N THR A 272 12.80 13.12 -5.19
CA THR A 272 13.83 13.29 -6.24
C THR A 272 14.87 14.39 -5.98
N GLY A 273 14.73 15.18 -4.92
CA GLY A 273 15.55 16.36 -4.64
C GLY A 273 15.30 17.51 -5.62
N GLY A 274 14.13 17.54 -6.26
CA GLY A 274 13.81 18.53 -7.30
C GLY A 274 14.50 18.26 -8.65
N ARG A 275 15.04 17.06 -8.86
CA ARG A 275 15.62 16.66 -10.15
C ARG A 275 14.55 16.70 -11.25
N GLU A 276 14.96 17.16 -12.43
CA GLU A 276 14.11 17.11 -13.62
C GLU A 276 13.70 15.66 -13.96
N ILE A 277 12.39 15.48 -14.18
CA ILE A 277 11.76 14.20 -14.51
C ILE A 277 11.77 14.03 -16.02
N LYS A 278 12.42 12.98 -16.52
CA LYS A 278 12.72 12.86 -17.96
C LYS A 278 11.57 12.30 -18.78
N ASN A 279 10.68 11.51 -18.16
CA ASN A 279 9.59 10.86 -18.87
C ASN A 279 8.36 10.63 -17.99
N GLN A 280 7.21 10.38 -18.64
CA GLN A 280 5.92 10.21 -17.97
C GLN A 280 5.88 9.00 -17.02
N HIS A 281 6.61 7.92 -17.32
CA HIS A 281 6.65 6.73 -16.46
C HIS A 281 7.41 7.02 -15.16
N GLU A 282 8.52 7.75 -15.25
CA GLU A 282 9.28 8.23 -14.10
C GLU A 282 8.41 9.12 -13.22
N ARG A 283 7.60 9.99 -13.83
CA ARG A 283 6.63 10.85 -13.15
C ARG A 283 5.59 10.03 -12.39
N ALA A 284 5.01 9.01 -13.02
CA ALA A 284 4.03 8.14 -12.39
C ALA A 284 4.63 7.41 -11.17
N TYR A 285 5.82 6.82 -11.30
CA TYR A 285 6.48 6.14 -10.19
C TYR A 285 6.89 7.07 -9.04
N MET A 286 7.28 8.30 -9.37
CA MET A 286 7.55 9.32 -8.37
C MET A 286 6.29 9.65 -7.58
N PHE A 287 5.17 9.88 -8.26
CA PHE A 287 3.89 10.15 -7.60
C PHE A 287 3.41 8.95 -6.77
N ASP A 288 3.52 7.73 -7.30
CA ASP A 288 3.19 6.53 -6.53
C ASP A 288 4.04 6.40 -5.25
N GLN A 289 5.31 6.81 -5.30
CA GLN A 289 6.21 6.78 -4.16
C GLN A 289 5.92 7.90 -3.16
N ALA A 290 5.69 9.13 -3.64
CA ALA A 290 5.25 10.26 -2.83
C ALA A 290 3.98 9.91 -2.05
N GLU A 291 2.98 9.38 -2.75
CA GLU A 291 1.72 8.93 -2.17
C GLU A 291 1.97 7.82 -1.13
N ALA A 292 2.91 6.89 -1.39
CA ALA A 292 3.25 5.83 -0.44
C ALA A 292 3.84 6.35 0.88
N LEU A 293 4.55 7.48 0.87
CA LEU A 293 5.12 8.08 2.08
C LEU A 293 4.02 8.66 2.98
N GLU A 294 2.99 9.28 2.39
CA GLU A 294 1.85 9.83 3.15
C GLU A 294 1.04 8.76 3.91
N TYR A 295 1.11 7.50 3.47
CA TYR A 295 0.39 6.40 4.12
C TYR A 295 1.15 5.77 5.28
N VAL A 296 2.41 6.13 5.49
CA VAL A 296 3.19 5.58 6.59
C VAL A 296 2.78 6.27 7.89
N ASP A 297 2.43 5.46 8.90
CA ASP A 297 2.19 5.94 10.26
C ASP A 297 3.50 6.38 10.90
N ILE A 298 3.78 7.69 10.82
CA ILE A 298 4.98 8.28 11.41
C ILE A 298 4.91 8.39 12.93
N GLU A 299 3.75 8.19 13.57
CA GLU A 299 3.58 8.29 15.02
C GLU A 299 3.87 6.96 15.75
N ILE A 300 4.22 5.91 15.00
CA ILE A 300 4.53 4.60 15.57
C ILE A 300 5.71 4.68 16.55
N ASP A 301 5.59 3.92 17.65
CA ASP A 301 6.66 3.76 18.63
C ASP A 301 7.88 3.07 17.98
N LEU A 302 9.01 3.80 17.93
CA LEU A 302 10.28 3.33 17.38
C LEU A 302 11.17 2.64 18.43
N THR A 303 10.64 2.30 19.60
CA THR A 303 11.38 1.56 20.63
C THR A 303 11.86 0.20 20.09
N PRO A 304 13.14 -0.18 20.32
CA PRO A 304 13.65 -1.49 19.94
C PRO A 304 12.83 -2.65 20.52
N LYS A 305 12.60 -3.66 19.69
CA LYS A 305 12.00 -4.94 20.03
C LYS A 305 13.01 -6.05 19.72
N PRO A 306 13.98 -6.32 20.62
CA PRO A 306 14.99 -7.36 20.40
C PRO A 306 14.35 -8.71 20.06
N GLY A 307 14.97 -9.47 19.17
CA GLY A 307 14.44 -10.77 18.76
C GLY A 307 13.24 -10.72 17.82
N PHE A 308 12.90 -9.57 17.23
CA PHE A 308 11.75 -9.48 16.32
C PHE A 308 11.96 -10.36 15.07
N ALA A 309 13.13 -10.28 14.44
CA ALA A 309 13.49 -11.13 13.32
C ALA A 309 15.00 -11.42 13.30
N THR A 310 15.41 -12.42 12.52
CA THR A 310 16.82 -12.71 12.28
C THR A 310 17.15 -12.46 10.82
N ARG A 311 18.17 -11.65 10.57
CA ARG A 311 18.73 -11.39 9.24
C ARG A 311 19.25 -12.69 8.65
N ARG A 312 18.88 -13.02 7.41
CA ARG A 312 19.30 -14.29 6.79
C ARG A 312 20.70 -14.21 6.23
N PHE A 313 21.06 -13.08 5.63
CA PHE A 313 22.36 -12.87 5.00
C PHE A 313 22.76 -11.40 5.15
N PRO A 314 24.05 -11.08 5.34
CA PRO A 314 24.53 -9.73 5.15
C PRO A 314 24.39 -9.40 3.65
N LEU A 315 23.37 -8.60 3.33
CA LEU A 315 23.08 -8.22 1.95
C LEU A 315 23.99 -7.08 1.48
N GLY A 316 24.59 -6.36 2.43
CA GLY A 316 25.51 -5.25 2.18
C GLY A 316 24.75 -4.05 1.61
N CYS A 317 24.26 -3.17 2.47
CA CYS A 317 23.85 -1.85 1.99
C CYS A 317 25.10 -1.04 1.58
N GLY A 318 24.94 -0.14 0.62
CA GLY A 318 25.98 0.81 0.23
C GLY A 318 26.33 1.80 1.34
N SER A 319 27.04 2.86 0.96
CA SER A 319 27.43 3.95 1.89
C SER A 319 26.22 4.51 2.62
N VAL A 320 26.31 4.58 3.94
CA VAL A 320 25.27 5.18 4.78
C VAL A 320 25.50 6.67 5.03
N TYR A 321 26.63 7.22 4.58
CA TYR A 321 26.95 8.66 4.64
C TYR A 321 26.21 9.50 3.60
N GLU A 322 25.94 10.76 3.96
CA GLU A 322 25.24 11.71 3.13
C GLU A 322 26.06 12.11 1.89
N ALA A 323 25.37 12.56 0.84
CA ALA A 323 26.01 13.01 -0.38
C ALA A 323 26.87 14.25 -0.09
N GLY A 324 28.20 14.11 -0.16
CA GLY A 324 29.15 15.20 0.11
C GLY A 324 30.00 15.00 1.36
N GLN A 325 29.65 14.06 2.23
CA GLN A 325 30.50 13.67 3.35
C GLN A 325 31.64 12.74 2.88
N PRO A 326 32.83 12.81 3.50
CA PRO A 326 33.93 11.90 3.19
C PRO A 326 33.49 10.47 3.44
N ARG A 327 33.55 9.61 2.41
CA ARG A 327 33.18 8.19 2.58
C ARG A 327 34.20 7.51 3.48
N LEU A 328 33.80 7.16 4.70
CA LEU A 328 34.61 6.35 5.61
C LEU A 328 34.43 4.85 5.32
N THR A 329 34.61 4.46 4.06
CA THR A 329 34.35 3.07 3.59
C THR A 329 35.06 1.98 4.39
N ALA A 330 36.26 2.27 4.93
CA ALA A 330 36.98 1.35 5.80
C ALA A 330 36.28 1.16 7.15
N VAL A 331 35.83 2.25 7.77
CA VAL A 331 35.12 2.21 9.05
C VAL A 331 33.76 1.54 8.87
N GLU A 332 33.02 1.83 7.80
CA GLU A 332 31.73 1.19 7.50
C GLU A 332 31.85 -0.33 7.31
N ALA A 333 32.96 -0.79 6.74
CA ALA A 333 33.21 -2.21 6.48
C ALA A 333 33.52 -3.00 7.76
N ASP A 334 34.06 -2.33 8.79
CA ASP A 334 34.49 -2.95 10.04
C ASP A 334 33.37 -2.99 11.11
N VAL A 335 32.23 -2.33 10.88
CA VAL A 335 31.10 -2.35 11.82
C VAL A 335 30.38 -3.70 11.77
N ASP A 336 30.43 -4.45 12.88
CA ASP A 336 29.59 -5.62 13.08
C ASP A 336 28.17 -5.21 13.49
N ILE A 337 27.25 -5.36 12.56
CA ILE A 337 25.83 -5.03 12.73
C ILE A 337 25.07 -6.15 13.47
N GLY A 338 25.65 -7.36 13.55
CA GLY A 338 24.98 -8.53 14.09
C GLY A 338 23.90 -9.09 13.15
N SER A 339 23.01 -9.92 13.69
CA SER A 339 21.94 -10.59 12.93
C SER A 339 20.55 -10.42 13.55
N ASP A 340 20.45 -9.87 14.76
CA ASP A 340 19.19 -9.63 15.43
C ASP A 340 18.56 -8.35 14.91
N ILE A 341 17.40 -8.47 14.28
CA ILE A 341 16.62 -7.34 13.80
C ILE A 341 15.67 -6.94 14.92
N ASP A 342 15.86 -5.73 15.43
CA ASP A 342 15.20 -5.16 16.59
C ASP A 342 14.05 -4.20 16.24
N ARG A 343 13.64 -4.14 14.96
CA ARG A 343 12.52 -3.32 14.47
C ARG A 343 11.63 -4.10 13.53
N ASP A 344 10.32 -3.87 13.62
CA ASP A 344 9.34 -4.43 12.69
C ASP A 344 9.22 -3.62 11.39
N CYS A 345 8.48 -4.15 10.41
CA CYS A 345 8.34 -3.48 9.11
C CYS A 345 7.69 -2.09 9.20
N ASP A 346 6.75 -1.88 10.12
CA ASP A 346 6.06 -0.58 10.26
C ASP A 346 7.03 0.45 10.85
N GLN A 347 7.80 0.06 11.87
CA GLN A 347 8.87 0.88 12.44
C GLN A 347 9.90 1.26 11.38
N ILE A 348 10.32 0.31 10.53
CA ILE A 348 11.28 0.60 9.44
C ILE A 348 10.70 1.58 8.42
N ARG A 349 9.41 1.48 8.05
CA ARG A 349 8.78 2.47 7.16
C ARG A 349 8.77 3.86 7.77
N ALA A 350 8.37 3.96 9.04
CA ALA A 350 8.35 5.23 9.75
C ALA A 350 9.75 5.85 9.84
N MET A 351 10.78 5.05 10.11
CA MET A 351 12.17 5.51 10.08
C MET A 351 12.57 6.05 8.70
N ILE A 352 12.17 5.41 7.60
CA ILE A 352 12.44 5.92 6.23
C ILE A 352 11.79 7.29 6.03
N VAL A 353 10.53 7.44 6.40
CA VAL A 353 9.81 8.70 6.21
C VAL A 353 10.41 9.81 7.05
N ARG A 354 10.66 9.56 8.34
CA ARG A 354 11.27 10.55 9.24
C ARG A 354 12.67 10.94 8.76
N PHE A 355 13.53 9.96 8.48
CA PHE A 355 14.89 10.19 7.99
C PHE A 355 14.92 11.05 6.71
N THR A 356 14.08 10.74 5.72
CA THR A 356 14.03 11.51 4.45
C THR A 356 13.24 12.81 4.55
N SER A 357 12.59 13.09 5.67
CA SER A 357 11.93 14.39 5.95
C SER A 357 12.82 15.32 6.78
N GLU A 358 13.62 14.75 7.69
CA GLU A 358 14.43 15.47 8.68
C GLU A 358 15.85 15.76 8.19
N THR A 359 16.32 15.09 7.12
CA THR A 359 17.68 15.23 6.59
C THR A 359 17.70 15.71 5.15
N GLU A 360 18.89 15.95 4.60
CA GLU A 360 19.08 16.27 3.18
C GLU A 360 18.87 15.06 2.24
N TRP A 361 18.59 13.88 2.78
CA TRP A 361 18.38 12.67 1.98
C TRP A 361 17.04 12.67 1.27
N THR A 362 17.10 12.46 -0.04
CA THR A 362 15.89 12.13 -0.82
C THR A 362 15.58 10.64 -0.71
N VAL A 363 14.34 10.27 -0.99
CA VAL A 363 13.96 8.84 -1.05
C VAL A 363 14.73 8.10 -2.14
N ASP A 364 15.11 8.78 -3.23
CA ASP A 364 15.97 8.21 -4.27
C ASP A 364 17.42 8.00 -3.80
N ASP A 365 17.96 8.87 -2.96
CA ASP A 365 19.27 8.66 -2.34
C ASP A 365 19.24 7.43 -1.45
N PHE A 366 18.23 7.36 -0.57
CA PHE A 366 18.04 6.23 0.33
C PHE A 366 17.92 4.91 -0.46
N ARG A 367 17.05 4.89 -1.48
CA ARG A 367 16.88 3.74 -2.38
C ARG A 367 18.19 3.32 -3.05
N ARG A 368 19.00 4.28 -3.49
CA ARG A 368 20.31 4.03 -4.11
C ARG A 368 21.32 3.48 -3.09
N ALA A 369 21.32 3.98 -1.86
CA ALA A 369 22.14 3.45 -0.78
C ALA A 369 21.79 2.00 -0.45
N LEU A 370 20.51 1.61 -0.54
CA LEU A 370 20.10 0.20 -0.40
C LEU A 370 20.46 -0.68 -1.61
N GLY A 371 21.00 -0.13 -2.70
CA GLY A 371 21.28 -0.88 -3.94
C GLY A 371 20.01 -1.30 -4.70
N ILE A 372 18.84 -0.74 -4.39
CA ILE A 372 17.56 -1.12 -5.00
C ILE A 372 17.43 -0.47 -6.38
N GLN A 373 17.31 -1.30 -7.40
CA GLN A 373 17.06 -0.86 -8.78
C GLN A 373 15.57 -0.51 -8.97
N GLY A 374 15.30 0.77 -9.25
CA GLY A 374 13.96 1.29 -9.56
C GLY A 374 13.07 1.55 -8.33
N ARG A 375 12.19 2.54 -8.45
CA ARG A 375 11.24 2.95 -7.39
C ARG A 375 10.18 1.90 -7.01
N PRO A 376 9.59 1.11 -7.94
CA PRO A 376 8.43 0.26 -7.63
C PRO A 376 8.62 -0.71 -6.47
N LYS A 377 9.84 -1.22 -6.27
CA LYS A 377 10.16 -2.13 -5.17
C LYS A 377 10.03 -1.45 -3.81
N LEU A 378 10.69 -0.31 -3.63
CA LEU A 378 10.61 0.47 -2.40
C LEU A 378 9.20 1.04 -2.19
N THR A 379 8.56 1.54 -3.26
CA THR A 379 7.15 1.99 -3.22
C THR A 379 6.22 0.89 -2.72
N LYS A 380 6.37 -0.34 -3.21
CA LYS A 380 5.55 -1.48 -2.75
C LYS A 380 5.76 -1.76 -1.26
N PHE A 381 7.01 -1.71 -0.79
CA PHE A 381 7.34 -1.88 0.63
C PHE A 381 6.75 -0.77 1.49
N LEU A 382 6.83 0.49 1.07
CA LEU A 382 6.25 1.64 1.79
C LEU A 382 4.71 1.58 1.84
N ARG A 383 4.08 1.06 0.78
CA ARG A 383 2.62 0.82 0.74
C ARG A 383 2.17 -0.38 1.57
N ASP A 384 3.07 -1.31 1.94
CA ASP A 384 2.73 -2.40 2.84
C ASP A 384 2.39 -1.86 4.24
N ASP A 385 1.49 -2.53 4.95
CA ASP A 385 1.06 -2.15 6.31
C ASP A 385 0.99 -3.41 7.18
N GLY A 386 1.50 -3.29 8.39
CA GLY A 386 1.61 -4.35 9.38
C GLY A 386 3.06 -4.78 9.64
N PRO A 387 3.36 -5.22 10.88
CA PRO A 387 4.72 -5.43 11.36
C PRO A 387 5.47 -6.54 10.63
N ASN A 388 4.72 -7.50 10.07
CA ASN A 388 5.25 -8.67 9.34
C ASN A 388 4.97 -8.61 7.83
N LYS A 389 4.48 -7.48 7.30
CA LYS A 389 4.16 -7.31 5.89
C LYS A 389 5.29 -6.54 5.22
N GLY A 390 5.64 -6.87 3.99
CA GLY A 390 6.74 -6.23 3.27
C GLY A 390 7.57 -7.18 2.43
N ASP A 391 8.29 -6.63 1.46
CA ASP A 391 9.41 -7.33 0.85
C ASP A 391 10.53 -7.51 1.87
N ARG A 392 10.83 -8.77 2.21
CA ARG A 392 11.83 -9.13 3.22
C ARG A 392 13.22 -8.60 2.91
N VAL A 393 13.60 -8.54 1.64
CA VAL A 393 14.94 -8.06 1.23
C VAL A 393 15.06 -6.56 1.52
N ILE A 394 14.02 -5.79 1.21
CA ILE A 394 13.99 -4.35 1.47
C ILE A 394 13.98 -4.07 2.97
N PHE A 395 13.19 -4.83 3.72
CA PHE A 395 13.15 -4.77 5.18
C PHE A 395 14.54 -4.99 5.81
N GLU A 396 15.21 -6.10 5.46
CA GLU A 396 16.54 -6.43 6.00
C GLU A 396 17.60 -5.38 5.60
N LEU A 397 17.57 -4.88 4.36
CA LEU A 397 18.48 -3.84 3.87
C LEU A 397 18.26 -2.48 4.55
N ALA A 398 17.01 -2.06 4.71
CA ALA A 398 16.66 -0.80 5.36
C ALA A 398 17.03 -0.82 6.84
N TRP A 399 16.77 -1.93 7.54
CA TRP A 399 17.24 -2.12 8.91
C TRP A 399 18.77 -2.06 8.99
N GLU A 400 19.49 -2.77 8.11
CA GLU A 400 20.96 -2.75 8.07
C GLU A 400 21.50 -1.33 7.89
N PHE A 401 20.87 -0.53 7.02
CA PHE A 401 21.22 0.87 6.80
C PHE A 401 21.10 1.69 8.10
N PHE A 402 19.95 1.62 8.78
CA PHE A 402 19.73 2.39 10.00
C PHE A 402 20.62 1.91 11.16
N LYS A 403 20.80 0.59 11.32
CA LYS A 403 21.64 0.05 12.38
C LYS A 403 23.11 0.40 12.18
N ARG A 404 23.59 0.41 10.93
CA ARG A 404 24.96 0.88 10.63
C ARG A 404 25.11 2.36 10.95
N ARG A 405 24.13 3.21 10.64
CA ARG A 405 24.15 4.63 11.04
C ARG A 405 24.19 4.81 12.55
N GLU A 406 23.34 4.10 13.29
CA GLU A 406 23.30 4.11 14.75
C GLU A 406 24.66 3.73 15.35
N LEU A 407 25.27 2.63 14.90
CA LEU A 407 26.57 2.15 15.40
C LEU A 407 27.74 3.09 15.05
N LEU A 408 27.60 3.89 13.99
CA LEU A 408 28.56 4.92 13.61
C LEU A 408 28.32 6.26 14.31
N GLY A 409 27.32 6.36 15.18
CA GLY A 409 26.93 7.62 15.84
C GLY A 409 26.33 8.65 14.88
N LEU A 410 25.85 8.21 13.71
CA LEU A 410 25.19 9.07 12.75
C LEU A 410 23.70 9.23 13.10
N HIS A 411 23.19 10.42 12.87
CA HIS A 411 21.78 10.74 13.12
C HIS A 411 20.84 9.83 12.28
N THR A 412 19.85 9.21 12.90
CA THR A 412 18.89 8.31 12.23
C THR A 412 17.49 8.92 12.15
N VAL A 413 16.95 9.39 13.26
CA VAL A 413 15.67 10.09 13.42
C VAL A 413 15.76 10.89 14.72
N GLU A 414 15.18 12.10 14.79
CA GLU A 414 15.06 12.83 16.06
C GLU A 414 14.09 12.09 17.01
N GLY A 415 14.66 11.28 17.90
CA GLY A 415 13.95 10.61 18.98
C GLY A 415 14.96 10.29 20.08
N SER A 416 14.80 10.95 21.22
CA SER A 416 15.68 11.03 22.39
C SER A 416 17.06 11.64 22.12
N LYS A 417 17.14 12.98 22.15
CA LYS A 417 18.22 13.62 22.91
C LYS A 417 18.05 13.13 24.36
N ASP A 418 18.71 12.03 24.71
CA ASP A 418 19.09 11.84 26.10
C ASP A 418 20.13 12.94 26.38
N GLU A 419 19.75 13.88 27.23
CA GLU A 419 20.65 14.84 27.85
C GLU A 419 21.64 14.06 28.73
N SER A 420 22.65 13.44 28.13
CA SER A 420 23.88 13.13 28.84
C SER A 420 24.84 14.30 28.62
N GLU A 421 24.61 15.38 29.35
CA GLU A 421 25.71 16.24 29.79
C GLU A 421 26.57 15.41 30.74
N ASP A 422 27.61 14.76 30.21
CA ASP A 422 28.73 14.31 31.04
C ASP A 422 29.95 15.13 30.65
N GLU A 423 30.30 16.01 31.59
CA GLU A 423 31.52 16.79 31.62
C GLU A 423 32.74 15.88 31.49
N SER A 424 33.62 16.20 30.54
CA SER A 424 35.04 15.90 30.71
C SER A 424 35.88 17.06 30.18
N GLU A 425 36.04 18.07 31.04
CA GLU A 425 37.25 18.91 31.05
C GLU A 425 38.46 18.06 31.46
N GLY A 426 39.61 18.36 30.85
CA GLY A 426 40.92 18.16 31.50
C GLY A 426 41.88 17.20 30.80
N GLY A 427 42.75 17.75 29.94
CA GLY A 427 43.87 17.01 29.36
C GLY A 427 44.78 17.85 28.46
N ASP A 428 45.19 19.02 28.96
CA ASP A 428 46.24 19.87 28.40
C ASP A 428 47.62 19.19 28.47
N ILE A 429 48.61 19.71 27.72
CA ILE A 429 50.09 19.47 27.78
C ILE A 429 50.71 18.81 26.51
N LEU A 430 51.06 19.64 25.50
CA LEU A 430 52.45 20.05 25.17
C LEU A 430 52.51 20.92 23.87
N GLN A 431 52.52 22.24 24.07
CA GLN A 431 53.45 23.16 23.39
C GLN A 431 54.91 22.74 23.76
N GLU A 432 55.99 22.97 23.03
CA GLU A 432 56.36 23.93 21.99
C GLU A 432 57.75 23.49 21.49
N SER A 433 58.16 23.87 20.27
CA SER A 433 59.35 24.74 20.08
C SER A 433 59.85 24.80 18.62
N SER A 434 59.89 26.04 18.13
CA SER A 434 61.04 26.67 17.46
C SER A 434 61.45 26.27 16.04
N GLY A 435 61.18 27.18 15.11
CA GLY A 435 62.27 28.04 14.63
C GLY A 435 62.89 27.80 13.25
N ASN A 436 62.49 28.67 12.31
CA ASN A 436 63.34 29.48 11.44
C ASN A 436 63.94 28.96 10.10
N THR A 437 63.60 29.74 9.06
CA THR A 437 64.39 30.15 7.87
C THR A 437 64.80 29.12 6.80
N LYS A 438 64.29 29.28 5.56
CA LYS A 438 65.00 29.99 4.47
C LYS A 438 64.22 30.01 3.14
N LYS A 439 64.10 31.23 2.65
CA LYS A 439 63.90 31.71 1.28
C LYS A 439 64.69 30.89 0.23
N ARG A 440 64.03 30.44 -0.86
CA ARG A 440 64.66 30.27 -2.16
C ARG A 440 63.66 30.33 -3.32
N GLN A 441 64.15 30.89 -4.42
CA GLN A 441 63.46 31.44 -5.58
C GLN A 441 62.93 30.37 -6.56
N SER A 442 61.89 30.78 -7.30
CA SER A 442 61.39 30.34 -8.62
C SER A 442 62.51 30.02 -9.64
N PRO A 443 62.29 29.30 -10.78
CA PRO A 443 61.21 29.60 -11.74
C PRO A 443 60.66 28.47 -12.66
N GLY A 444 59.44 28.72 -13.19
CA GLY A 444 59.15 28.67 -14.63
C GLY A 444 58.78 27.34 -15.31
N GLY A 445 57.77 27.41 -16.19
CA GLY A 445 57.43 26.40 -17.21
C GLY A 445 56.04 25.80 -16.97
N ASP A 446 54.95 26.37 -17.48
CA ASP A 446 54.47 26.40 -18.88
C ASP A 446 54.17 25.00 -19.46
N GLY A 447 52.96 24.80 -19.98
CA GLY A 447 52.60 23.56 -20.66
C GLY A 447 51.13 23.11 -20.65
N THR A 448 50.17 24.00 -20.89
CA THR A 448 48.80 23.59 -21.24
C THR A 448 48.70 23.38 -22.76
N ARG A 449 48.38 22.17 -23.25
CA ARG A 449 47.51 22.01 -24.44
C ARG A 449 47.04 20.58 -24.76
N LYS A 450 45.71 20.48 -24.82
CA LYS A 450 44.86 19.85 -25.84
C LYS A 450 45.19 18.42 -26.29
N ARG A 451 44.23 17.51 -26.05
CA ARG A 451 43.93 16.44 -27.01
C ARG A 451 42.45 16.40 -27.35
N VAL A 452 42.21 16.60 -28.64
CA VAL A 452 40.97 16.46 -29.39
C VAL A 452 40.68 14.97 -29.61
N ARG A 453 39.39 14.57 -29.57
CA ARG A 453 38.71 13.68 -30.54
C ARG A 453 37.22 13.60 -30.14
N LYS A 454 36.33 14.23 -30.90
CA LYS A 454 35.68 13.81 -32.17
C LYS A 454 34.59 12.77 -31.94
N THR A 455 33.37 13.24 -32.23
CA THR A 455 32.17 12.59 -32.80
C THR A 455 31.64 11.35 -32.12
#